data_AF-A0A0T6AB25-F1
#
_entry.id   AF-A0A0T6AB25-F1
#
_cell.length_a   1.000
_cell.length_b   1.000
_cell.length_c   1.000
_cell.angle_alpha   90.00
_cell.angle_beta   90.00
_cell.angle_gamma   90.00
#
_symmetry.space_group_name_H-M   'P 1'
#
loop_
_entity.id
_entity.type
_entity.pdbx_description
1 polymer ?
#
loop_
_entity_poly.entity_id
_entity_poly.type
_entity_poly.pdbx_seq_one_letter_code
_entity_poly.pdbx_strand_id
1 'polypeptide(L)' 'MTLNVGGVDRIARIIVGIVLLVLVVVGPKTWWGLVGIIPLLTGLVRY' A
#
# COMPACT_ATOMS: atom_id res chain seq x y z
N MET A 1 25.64 -7.88 8.80
CA MET A 1 24.43 -8.42 8.16
C MET A 1 23.44 -7.28 7.97
N THR A 2 23.28 -6.80 6.74
CA THR A 2 22.33 -5.72 6.41
C THR A 2 20.93 -6.32 6.27
N LEU A 3 20.18 -6.34 7.36
CA LEU A 3 18.78 -6.79 7.37
C LEU A 3 17.89 -5.70 6.73
N ASN A 4 17.94 -5.58 5.41
CA ASN A 4 17.08 -4.69 4.62
C ASN A 4 15.70 -5.31 4.31
N VAL A 5 15.41 -6.47 4.91
CA VAL A 5 14.19 -7.26 4.69
C VAL A 5 12.94 -6.46 5.06
N GLY A 6 12.97 -5.66 6.13
CA GLY A 6 11.81 -4.82 6.49
C GLY A 6 11.55 -3.63 5.56
N GLY A 7 12.57 -3.16 4.82
CA GLY A 7 12.47 -1.95 4.01
C GLY A 7 11.76 -2.17 2.67
N VAL A 8 12.12 -3.23 1.96
CA VAL A 8 11.55 -3.55 0.64
C VAL A 8 10.08 -3.95 0.77
N ASP A 9 9.75 -4.83 1.72
CA ASP A 9 8.38 -5.24 2.02
C ASP A 9 7.49 -4.04 2.40
N ARG A 10 8.03 -3.08 3.15
CA ARG A 10 7.32 -1.85 3.50
C ARG A 10 7.02 -0.99 2.28
N ILE A 11 8.02 -0.75 1.43
CA ILE A 11 7.87 0.04 0.21
C ILE A 11 6.86 -0.62 -0.72
N ALA A 12 6.93 -1.94 -0.89
CA ALA A 12 5.99 -2.70 -1.71
C ALA A 12 4.55 -2.54 -1.21
N ARG A 13 4.30 -2.65 0.11
CA ARG A 13 2.95 -2.46 0.70
C ARG A 13 2.41 -1.04 0.50
N ILE A 14 3.26 -0.03 0.68
CA ILE A 14 2.87 1.38 0.48
C ILE A 14 2.50 1.60 -1.00
N ILE A 15 3.31 1.11 -1.94
CA ILE A 15 3.04 1.24 -3.38
C ILE A 15 1.73 0.54 -3.75
N VAL A 16 1.52 -0.70 -3.29
CA VAL A 16 0.26 -1.43 -3.55
C VAL A 16 -0.94 -0.68 -2.99
N GLY A 17 -0.86 -0.16 -1.77
CA GLY A 17 -1.94 0.61 -1.17
C GLY A 17 -2.27 1.89 -1.94
N ILE A 18 -1.25 2.62 -2.40
CA ILE A 18 -1.43 3.82 -3.24
C ILE A 18 -2.08 3.46 -4.57
N VAL A 19 -1.59 2.41 -5.25
CA VAL A 19 -2.16 1.97 -6.55
C VAL A 19 -3.64 1.62 -6.40
N LEU A 20 -4.01 0.86 -5.37
CA LEU A 20 -5.40 0.50 -5.10
C LEU A 20 -6.27 1.74 -4.83
N LEU A 21 -5.78 2.71 -4.05
CA LEU A 21 -6.50 3.96 -3.82
C LEU A 21 -6.67 4.81 -5.09
N VAL A 22 -5.65 4.87 -5.94
CA VAL A 22 -5.70 5.60 -7.21
C VAL A 22 -6.75 5.01 -8.15
N LEU A 23 -7.03 3.70 -8.09
CA LEU A 23 -8.09 3.07 -8.87
C LEU A 23 -9.50 3.59 -8.53
N VAL A 24 -9.71 4.16 -7.33
CA VAL A 24 -10.98 4.79 -6.94
C VAL A 24 -11.21 6.11 -7.68
N VAL A 25 -10.13 6.84 -8.01
CA VAL A 25 -10.20 8.19 -8.61
C VAL A 25 -9.98 8.16 -10.12
N VAL A 26 -8.92 7.47 -10.58
CA VAL A 26 -8.47 7.43 -11.98
C VAL A 26 -8.94 6.16 -12.70
N GLY A 27 -9.02 5.04 -11.98
CA GLY A 27 -9.39 3.73 -12.52
C GLY A 27 -10.90 3.53 -12.70
N PRO A 28 -11.40 2.29 -12.66
CA PRO A 28 -12.82 1.98 -12.91
C PRO A 28 -13.79 2.51 -11.84
N LYS A 29 -13.34 3.39 -10.94
CA LYS A 29 -14.12 4.01 -9.85
C LYS A 29 -14.84 2.97 -9.00
N THR A 30 -14.17 1.84 -8.75
CA THR A 30 -14.72 0.75 -7.95
C THR A 30 -14.39 0.97 -6.49
N TRP A 31 -15.34 0.63 -5.62
CA TRP A 31 -15.19 0.77 -4.17
C TRP A 31 -14.14 -0.21 -3.61
N TRP A 32 -13.77 -1.23 -4.39
CA TRP A 32 -12.67 -2.15 -4.10
C TRP A 32 -11.32 -1.47 -3.93
N GLY A 33 -11.08 -0.31 -4.55
CA GLY A 33 -9.82 0.42 -4.39
C GLY A 33 -9.58 0.92 -2.94
N LEU A 34 -10.63 1.05 -2.14
CA LEU A 34 -10.53 1.39 -0.71
C LEU A 34 -9.79 0.33 0.11
N VAL A 35 -9.70 -0.91 -0.38
CA VAL A 35 -8.86 -1.96 0.23
C VAL A 35 -7.40 -1.51 0.33
N GLY A 36 -6.94 -0.61 -0.55
CA GLY A 36 -5.62 0.00 -0.50
C GLY A 36 -5.27 0.72 0.80
N ILE A 37 -6.27 1.16 1.57
CA ILE A 37 -6.08 1.78 2.88
C ILE A 37 -5.39 0.82 3.86
N ILE A 38 -5.73 -0.47 3.82
CA ILE A 38 -5.20 -1.48 4.73
C ILE A 38 -3.67 -1.65 4.56
N PRO A 39 -3.12 -1.99 3.38
CA PRO A 39 -1.68 -2.11 3.20
C PRO A 39 -0.94 -0.76 3.34
N LEU A 40 -1.58 0.39 3.04
CA LEU A 40 -1.00 1.70 3.31
C LEU A 40 -0.83 1.96 4.81
N LEU A 41 -1.88 1.75 5.60
CA LEU A 41 -1.82 1.91 7.05
C LEU A 41 -0.82 0.94 7.67
N THR A 42 -0.81 -0.32 7.22
CA THR A 42 0.13 -1.33 7.72
C THR A 42 1.58 -1.04 7.30
N GLY A 43 1.79 -0.39 6.15
CA GLY A 43 3.11 0.05 5.69
C GLY A 43 3.59 1.35 6.35
N LEU A 44 2.68 2.25 6.72
CA LEU A 44 2.99 3.53 7.36
C LEU A 44 3.18 3.39 8.87
N VAL A 45 2.28 2.67 9.53
CA VAL A 45 2.34 2.40 10.98
C VAL A 45 3.45 1.37 11.23
N ARG A 46 4.52 1.82 11.88
CA ARG A 46 5.63 0.96 12.29
C ARG A 46 5.23 0.20 13.55
N TYR A 47 4.82 -1.06 13.40
CA TYR A 47 4.83 -2.06 14.47
C TYR A 47 6.18 -2.79 14.50
#